data_AF-A0A938S5L9-F1
#
_entry.id   AF-A0A938S5L9-F1
#
_cell.length_a   1.000
_cell.length_b   1.000
_cell.length_c   1.000
_cell.angle_alpha   90.00
_cell.angle_beta   90.00
_cell.angle_gamma   90.00
#
_symmetry.space_group_name_H-M   'P 1'
#
loop_
_entity.id
_entity.type
_entity.pdbx_description
1 polymer ?
#
loop_
_entity_poly.entity_id
_entity_poly.type
_entity_poly.pdbx_seq_one_letter_code
_entity_poly.pdbx_strand_id
1 'polypeptide(L)'
;MKASEDEPAVPVEQASHAQGAEPRASAGNRAGYVGWIVLALYVLLLAGRALSGGASGGGPGIGVWELHDERRVGEWIGRLVLGAVCGSAYFIPVGFLAALILPRGSNWLGRLLSGLLVLTLAGALTVSVCAVGTAGSWRPLMAVSCVLPLLGSLLGTWMGAAWRRGRRARLWLLPKMAVLAAVAALGLGILAWRSLESEPLPFDMAPVTSAEKRRLVHLVRGNNPTSLEPHETRALQLTEHDLNVLLSWGLSLGAPERKARLRLAENSVSLQGSARVPLGTAGPRFLNLELTGGVGIESGSLNLRVDGCRVGSFEVPHWLLTPVVSVARSHLGHDRRSRPFLDATRHMAIGAGFVEITYGVLHLPPELRKDLFGPTTVSEEVLAATQAQIDHLLEVAARTHPAELTFNRCLETVFALARTRSVQGDPVLENRAGIFALGILLGHPRVGSLLGPVFAGDREAPTRLALYRVAVRGRSDWTKHFCVSAVLAVLSDAAVSGAAGLLKEELDADRGGSGFSFADLLADRAGAVFALQATRDEAAARALQNRLADGFTVGEVFPLAADLPEGIPDARLQSQYGGVGGEGYQRLIEEIERRVAACAAYR
;
A
#
# COMPACT_ATOMS: atom_id res chain seq x y z
N MET A 1 13.70 41.79 -104.84
CA MET A 1 12.71 42.66 -105.53
C MET A 1 12.03 43.49 -104.44
N LYS A 2 12.11 44.82 -104.54
CA LYS A 2 11.66 45.82 -103.54
C LYS A 2 10.12 45.92 -103.44
N ALA A 3 9.62 46.30 -102.26
CA ALA A 3 8.67 47.41 -101.97
C ALA A 3 8.04 47.17 -100.57
N SER A 4 8.44 47.88 -99.51
CA SER A 4 7.89 49.16 -98.99
C SER A 4 6.40 49.07 -98.63
N GLU A 5 6.09 49.02 -97.32
CA GLU A 5 5.53 50.13 -96.53
C GLU A 5 4.05 50.41 -96.85
N ASP A 6 3.15 50.08 -95.92
CA ASP A 6 2.48 51.08 -95.09
C ASP A 6 1.50 50.43 -94.10
N GLU A 7 1.59 50.86 -92.84
CA GLU A 7 0.54 50.78 -91.82
C GLU A 7 -0.21 52.14 -91.85
N PRO A 8 -1.50 52.28 -91.45
CA PRO A 8 -1.77 52.44 -90.00
C PRO A 8 -3.19 52.07 -89.46
N ALA A 9 -3.24 51.87 -88.14
CA ALA A 9 -4.28 52.23 -87.11
C ALA A 9 -5.78 51.82 -87.31
N VAL A 10 -6.38 50.86 -86.56
CA VAL A 10 -6.90 50.86 -85.14
C VAL A 10 -8.20 51.70 -84.95
N PRO A 11 -9.21 51.40 -84.07
CA PRO A 11 -9.51 50.27 -83.13
C PRO A 11 -10.99 49.73 -83.18
N VAL A 12 -11.32 48.73 -82.34
CA VAL A 12 -12.49 48.65 -81.40
C VAL A 12 -12.88 47.18 -81.09
N GLU A 13 -12.57 46.78 -79.86
CA GLU A 13 -13.40 46.11 -78.84
C GLU A 13 -14.14 44.76 -79.05
N GLN A 14 -13.95 43.92 -78.01
CA GLN A 14 -14.83 42.89 -77.41
C GLN A 14 -14.73 41.40 -77.86
N ALA A 15 -13.98 40.68 -77.01
CA ALA A 15 -14.47 39.59 -76.15
C ALA A 15 -14.38 38.12 -76.62
N SER A 16 -13.88 37.32 -75.66
CA SER A 16 -14.16 35.89 -75.43
C SER A 16 -13.39 34.86 -76.26
N HIS A 17 -12.22 34.44 -75.77
CA HIS A 17 -11.93 33.04 -75.43
C HIS A 17 -10.53 32.93 -74.78
N ALA A 18 -10.50 32.77 -73.45
CA ALA A 18 -9.31 32.37 -72.72
C ALA A 18 -9.56 31.01 -72.06
N GLN A 19 -9.02 29.95 -72.66
CA GLN A 19 -8.84 28.65 -72.03
C GLN A 19 -7.37 28.25 -72.19
N GLY A 20 -6.75 27.85 -71.08
CA GLY A 20 -5.62 26.92 -71.13
C GLY A 20 -4.29 27.41 -70.55
N ALA A 21 -4.24 27.71 -69.25
CA ALA A 21 -3.01 27.56 -68.47
C ALA A 21 -3.33 27.30 -67.00
N GLU A 22 -3.52 26.03 -66.62
CA GLU A 22 -3.51 25.63 -65.21
C GLU A 22 -2.09 25.75 -64.64
N PRO A 23 -1.88 26.40 -63.47
CA PRO A 23 -0.59 26.40 -62.81
C PRO A 23 -0.36 25.09 -62.06
N ARG A 24 0.65 24.31 -62.48
CA ARG A 24 1.22 23.17 -61.73
C ARG A 24 1.93 23.61 -60.45
N ALA A 25 1.20 24.20 -59.51
CA ALA A 25 1.69 24.58 -58.19
C ALA A 25 0.73 24.06 -57.11
N SER A 26 0.70 22.75 -56.83
CA SER A 26 -0.18 22.28 -55.73
C SER A 26 0.11 20.93 -55.06
N ALA A 27 1.03 20.08 -55.53
CA ALA A 27 1.26 18.79 -54.86
C ALA A 27 2.24 18.88 -53.65
N GLY A 28 3.35 19.60 -53.81
CA GLY A 28 4.40 19.72 -52.77
C GLY A 28 3.98 20.56 -51.55
N ASN A 29 3.27 21.66 -51.78
CA ASN A 29 2.78 22.53 -50.69
C ASN A 29 1.64 21.86 -49.90
N ARG A 30 0.69 21.19 -50.56
CA ARG A 30 -0.44 20.52 -49.89
C ARG A 30 0.03 19.44 -48.90
N ALA A 31 1.05 18.65 -49.26
CA ALA A 31 1.60 17.63 -48.37
C ALA A 31 2.27 18.23 -47.11
N GLY A 32 2.94 19.39 -47.24
CA GLY A 32 3.53 20.11 -46.11
C GLY A 32 2.49 20.70 -45.17
N TYR A 33 1.42 21.29 -45.70
CA TYR A 33 0.30 21.83 -44.91
C TYR A 33 -0.45 20.73 -44.14
N VAL A 34 -0.72 19.58 -44.78
CA VAL A 34 -1.36 18.44 -44.11
C VAL A 34 -0.49 17.92 -42.95
N GLY A 35 0.84 17.87 -43.12
CA GLY A 35 1.76 17.47 -42.04
C GLY A 35 1.69 18.39 -40.82
N TRP A 36 1.65 19.71 -41.03
CA TRP A 36 1.50 20.69 -39.94
C TRP A 36 0.15 20.57 -39.21
N ILE A 37 -0.94 20.33 -39.95
CA ILE A 37 -2.29 20.14 -39.37
C ILE A 37 -2.31 18.88 -38.50
N VAL A 38 -1.74 17.78 -38.97
CA VAL A 38 -1.67 16.53 -38.21
C VAL A 38 -0.82 16.68 -36.94
N LEU A 39 0.32 17.38 -37.03
CA LEU A 39 1.15 17.66 -35.85
C LEU A 39 0.41 18.54 -34.83
N ALA A 40 -0.28 19.59 -35.28
CA ALA A 40 -1.04 20.49 -34.41
C ALA A 40 -2.20 19.76 -33.71
N LEU A 41 -2.98 18.95 -34.45
CA LEU A 41 -4.05 18.12 -33.90
C LEU A 41 -3.52 17.11 -32.87
N TYR A 42 -2.37 16.50 -33.14
CA TYR A 42 -1.76 15.54 -32.22
C TYR A 42 -1.26 16.20 -30.93
N VAL A 43 -0.61 17.37 -31.02
CA VAL A 43 -0.17 18.15 -29.85
C VAL A 43 -1.36 18.62 -29.02
N LEU A 44 -2.46 19.07 -29.65
CA LEU A 44 -3.71 19.43 -28.97
C LEU A 44 -4.33 18.23 -28.24
N LEU A 45 -4.31 17.04 -28.84
CA LEU A 45 -4.78 15.81 -28.21
C LEU A 45 -3.94 15.44 -26.98
N LEU A 46 -2.60 15.58 -27.06
CA LEU A 46 -1.73 15.36 -25.91
C LEU A 46 -1.93 16.40 -24.80
N ALA A 47 -2.13 17.67 -25.15
CA ALA A 47 -2.43 18.73 -24.19
C ALA A 47 -3.80 18.50 -23.49
N GLY A 48 -4.83 18.10 -24.25
CA GLY A 48 -6.13 17.74 -23.69
C GLY A 48 -6.07 16.52 -22.76
N ARG A 49 -5.23 15.53 -23.09
CA ARG A 49 -4.94 14.39 -22.21
C ARG A 49 -4.17 14.80 -20.95
N ALA A 50 -3.23 15.73 -21.05
CA ALA A 50 -2.48 16.23 -19.91
C ALA A 50 -3.40 17.00 -18.93
N LEU A 51 -4.35 17.78 -19.47
CA LEU A 51 -5.36 18.49 -18.68
C LEU A 51 -6.36 17.55 -18.00
N SER A 52 -6.84 16.51 -18.70
CA SER A 52 -7.77 15.52 -18.12
C SER A 52 -7.08 14.54 -17.16
N GLY A 53 -5.80 14.22 -17.41
CA GLY A 53 -4.97 13.43 -16.51
C GLY A 53 -4.67 14.15 -15.19
N GLY A 54 -4.49 15.48 -15.21
CA GLY A 54 -4.31 16.28 -13.98
C GLY A 54 -5.51 16.26 -13.03
N ALA A 55 -6.72 16.01 -13.54
CA ALA A 55 -7.94 15.88 -12.74
C ALA A 55 -8.10 14.49 -12.08
N SER A 56 -7.35 13.49 -12.53
CA SER A 56 -7.29 12.15 -11.94
C SER A 56 -5.96 11.99 -11.19
N GLY A 57 -5.83 12.66 -10.04
CA GLY A 57 -4.69 12.59 -9.13
C GLY A 57 -4.48 11.23 -8.45
N GLY A 58 -4.81 10.13 -9.13
CA GLY A 58 -4.55 8.76 -8.71
C GLY A 58 -3.48 8.15 -9.61
N GLY A 59 -2.20 8.47 -9.35
CA GLY A 59 -1.18 7.47 -9.64
C GLY A 59 -1.57 6.17 -8.94
N PRO A 60 -1.15 4.98 -9.42
CA PRO A 60 -1.44 3.75 -8.71
C PRO A 60 -0.88 3.92 -7.28
N GLY A 61 -1.74 4.13 -6.31
CA GLY A 61 -1.34 4.25 -4.92
C GLY A 61 -1.28 2.84 -4.37
N ILE A 62 -0.14 2.43 -3.85
CA ILE A 62 -0.06 1.23 -3.00
C ILE A 62 -0.23 1.68 -1.56
N GLY A 63 -1.10 1.03 -0.79
CA GLY A 63 -1.18 1.28 0.64
C GLY A 63 0.15 0.98 1.33
N VAL A 64 0.50 1.75 2.36
CA VAL A 64 1.67 1.43 3.22
C VAL A 64 1.54 0.01 3.77
N TRP A 65 0.33 -0.36 4.14
CA TRP A 65 -0.07 -1.71 4.53
C TRP A 65 -0.25 -2.67 3.36
N GLU A 66 0.00 -2.31 2.12
CA GLU A 66 0.00 -3.24 0.97
C GLU A 66 1.44 -3.49 0.48
N LEU A 67 2.42 -2.74 1.00
CA LEU A 67 3.86 -2.94 0.75
C LEU A 67 4.38 -4.27 1.31
N HIS A 68 3.61 -4.94 2.18
CA HIS A 68 3.97 -6.27 2.68
C HIS A 68 3.75 -7.37 1.63
N ASP A 69 2.78 -7.20 0.73
CA ASP A 69 2.43 -8.17 -0.32
C ASP A 69 3.34 -8.01 -1.55
N GLU A 70 4.20 -9.01 -1.77
CA GLU A 70 5.18 -9.05 -2.84
C GLU A 70 4.56 -8.99 -4.24
N ARG A 71 3.36 -9.57 -4.41
CA ARG A 71 2.66 -9.55 -5.70
C ARG A 71 2.14 -8.16 -6.01
N ARG A 72 1.52 -7.50 -5.03
CA ARG A 72 0.99 -6.13 -5.20
C ARG A 72 2.10 -5.12 -5.44
N VAL A 73 3.23 -5.24 -4.74
CA VAL A 73 4.42 -4.41 -4.99
C VAL A 73 4.95 -4.65 -6.40
N GLY A 74 5.06 -5.91 -6.83
CA GLY A 74 5.48 -6.25 -8.19
C GLY A 74 4.54 -5.69 -9.27
N GLU A 75 3.24 -5.80 -9.09
CA GLU A 75 2.22 -5.22 -9.98
C GLU A 75 2.24 -3.69 -9.98
N TRP A 76 2.49 -3.07 -8.83
CA TRP A 76 2.62 -1.62 -8.70
C TRP A 76 3.85 -1.10 -9.44
N ILE A 77 5.02 -1.71 -9.22
CA ILE A 77 6.26 -1.41 -9.96
C ILE A 77 6.03 -1.65 -11.46
N GLY A 78 5.41 -2.77 -11.82
CA GLY A 78 5.08 -3.09 -13.21
C GLY A 78 4.20 -2.04 -13.86
N ARG A 79 3.15 -1.56 -13.18
CA ARG A 79 2.28 -0.48 -13.66
C ARG A 79 3.00 0.87 -13.76
N LEU A 80 3.91 1.17 -12.83
CA LEU A 80 4.76 2.38 -12.88
C LEU A 80 5.69 2.36 -14.10
N VAL A 81 6.41 1.26 -14.30
CA VAL A 81 7.33 1.07 -15.43
C VAL A 81 6.56 1.09 -16.74
N LEU A 82 5.45 0.35 -16.85
CA LEU A 82 4.61 0.33 -18.03
C LEU A 82 4.01 1.71 -18.32
N GLY A 83 3.58 2.43 -17.27
CA GLY A 83 3.09 3.80 -17.36
C GLY A 83 4.15 4.76 -17.89
N ALA A 84 5.40 4.66 -17.41
CA ALA A 84 6.53 5.47 -17.88
C ALA A 84 6.89 5.18 -19.36
N VAL A 85 6.89 3.89 -19.75
CA VAL A 85 7.15 3.46 -21.13
C VAL A 85 6.04 3.94 -22.08
N CYS A 86 4.78 3.69 -21.73
CA CYS A 86 3.64 4.16 -22.50
C CYS A 86 3.60 5.70 -22.58
N GLY A 87 3.89 6.38 -21.46
CA GLY A 87 4.03 7.83 -21.37
C GLY A 87 5.04 8.38 -22.38
N SER A 88 6.21 7.77 -22.46
CA SER A 88 7.26 8.13 -23.42
C SER A 88 6.85 7.84 -24.87
N ALA A 89 6.15 6.72 -25.11
CA ALA A 89 5.73 6.31 -26.44
C ALA A 89 4.78 7.31 -27.12
N TYR A 90 3.93 8.01 -26.34
CA TYR A 90 3.05 9.06 -26.85
C TYR A 90 3.79 10.26 -27.46
N PHE A 91 5.08 10.45 -27.16
CA PHE A 91 5.86 11.57 -27.72
C PHE A 91 6.68 11.17 -28.95
N ILE A 92 6.75 9.88 -29.29
CA ILE A 92 7.42 9.39 -30.51
C ILE A 92 6.82 10.03 -31.78
N PRO A 93 5.48 10.14 -31.94
CA PRO A 93 4.91 10.74 -33.14
C PRO A 93 5.21 12.25 -33.26
N VAL A 94 5.37 12.98 -32.15
CA VAL A 94 5.76 14.40 -32.16
C VAL A 94 7.11 14.59 -32.84
N GLY A 95 8.11 13.81 -32.40
CA GLY A 95 9.43 13.84 -33.02
C GLY A 95 9.45 13.34 -34.46
N PHE A 96 8.68 12.29 -34.74
CA PHE A 96 8.59 11.69 -36.08
C PHE A 96 7.98 12.67 -37.10
N LEU A 97 6.87 13.32 -36.75
CA LEU A 97 6.19 14.30 -37.59
C LEU A 97 7.04 15.56 -37.78
N ALA A 98 7.67 16.08 -36.72
CA ALA A 98 8.59 17.22 -36.82
C ALA A 98 9.74 16.94 -37.83
N ALA A 99 10.29 15.73 -37.81
CA ALA A 99 11.33 15.30 -38.75
C ALA A 99 10.84 15.09 -40.20
N LEU A 100 9.53 14.90 -40.41
CA LEU A 100 8.91 14.76 -41.74
C LEU A 100 8.57 16.10 -42.37
N ILE A 101 8.10 17.05 -41.56
CA ILE A 101 7.60 18.36 -42.00
C ILE A 101 8.74 19.30 -42.40
N LEU A 102 9.87 19.27 -41.67
CA LEU A 102 10.94 20.22 -41.89
C LEU A 102 11.82 19.87 -43.11
N PRO A 103 12.19 20.85 -43.96
CA PRO A 103 13.03 20.62 -45.13
C PRO A 103 14.43 20.14 -44.72
N ARG A 104 15.02 19.27 -45.55
CA ARG A 104 16.40 18.79 -45.37
C ARG A 104 17.34 19.72 -46.09
N GLY A 105 18.38 20.22 -45.41
CA GLY A 105 19.47 20.93 -46.08
C GLY A 105 20.23 20.01 -47.04
N SER A 106 20.66 20.55 -48.18
CA SER A 106 21.42 19.82 -49.20
C SER A 106 22.87 19.55 -48.77
N ASN A 107 23.51 20.51 -48.10
CA ASN A 107 24.92 20.44 -47.71
C ASN A 107 25.09 19.96 -46.26
N TRP A 108 26.31 19.60 -45.86
CA TRP A 108 26.64 19.14 -44.49
C TRP A 108 26.12 20.11 -43.42
N LEU A 109 26.43 21.41 -43.55
CA LEU A 109 25.97 22.45 -42.63
C LEU A 109 24.44 22.58 -42.60
N GLY A 110 23.80 22.51 -43.77
CA GLY A 110 22.34 22.54 -43.89
C GLY A 110 21.67 21.31 -43.23
N ARG A 111 22.29 20.14 -43.30
CA ARG A 111 21.82 18.93 -42.61
C ARG A 111 21.91 19.07 -41.09
N LEU A 112 23.02 19.61 -40.58
CA LEU A 112 23.21 19.90 -39.16
C LEU A 112 22.19 20.91 -38.64
N LEU A 113 22.03 22.04 -39.33
CA LEU A 113 21.07 23.09 -38.95
C LEU A 113 19.62 22.59 -39.03
N SER A 114 19.25 21.85 -40.07
CA SER A 114 17.90 21.25 -40.16
C SER A 114 17.66 20.21 -39.06
N GLY A 115 18.68 19.44 -38.67
CA GLY A 115 18.61 18.51 -37.55
C GLY A 115 18.41 19.21 -36.21
N LEU A 116 19.16 20.30 -35.97
CA LEU A 116 19.02 21.12 -34.77
C LEU A 116 17.62 21.75 -34.69
N LEU A 117 17.09 22.24 -35.81
CA LEU A 117 15.75 22.84 -35.89
C LEU A 117 14.62 21.82 -35.63
N VAL A 118 14.77 20.58 -36.12
CA VAL A 118 13.86 19.48 -35.80
C VAL A 118 13.88 19.15 -34.31
N LEU A 119 15.08 19.10 -33.72
CA LEU A 119 15.25 18.81 -32.29
C LEU A 119 14.70 19.92 -31.41
N THR A 120 14.93 21.19 -31.75
CA THR A 120 14.39 22.32 -31.00
C THR A 120 12.88 22.40 -31.12
N LEU A 121 12.30 22.17 -32.30
CA LEU A 121 10.85 22.16 -32.49
C LEU A 121 10.19 21.00 -31.71
N ALA A 122 10.71 19.78 -31.84
CA ALA A 122 10.17 18.62 -31.13
C ALA A 122 10.32 18.76 -29.60
N GLY A 123 11.48 19.27 -29.15
CA GLY A 123 11.75 19.58 -27.74
C GLY A 123 10.81 20.65 -27.19
N ALA A 124 10.64 21.77 -27.90
CA ALA A 124 9.75 22.85 -27.48
C ALA A 124 8.28 22.38 -27.40
N LEU A 125 7.79 21.62 -28.39
CA LEU A 125 6.43 21.06 -28.35
C LEU A 125 6.25 20.08 -27.18
N THR A 126 7.25 19.25 -26.91
CA THR A 126 7.23 18.30 -25.78
C THR A 126 7.16 19.03 -24.44
N VAL A 127 8.02 20.04 -24.25
CA VAL A 127 8.07 20.86 -23.03
C VAL A 127 6.77 21.65 -22.84
N SER A 128 6.20 22.20 -23.91
CA SER A 128 4.90 22.91 -23.85
C SER A 128 3.75 22.00 -23.42
N VAL A 129 3.68 20.77 -23.94
CA VAL A 129 2.66 19.78 -23.52
C VAL A 129 2.85 19.40 -22.05
N CYS A 130 4.09 19.21 -21.60
CA CYS A 130 4.38 18.94 -20.20
C CYS A 130 3.98 20.12 -19.30
N ALA A 131 4.30 21.37 -19.70
CA ALA A 131 3.96 22.58 -18.95
C ALA A 131 2.45 22.78 -18.74
N VAL A 132 1.64 22.40 -19.75
CA VAL A 132 0.17 22.39 -19.67
C VAL A 132 -0.31 21.37 -18.62
N GLY A 133 0.33 20.20 -18.53
CA GLY A 133 -0.01 19.16 -17.56
C GLY A 133 0.27 19.50 -16.09
N THR A 134 1.20 20.42 -15.82
CA THR A 134 1.53 20.86 -14.45
C THR A 134 0.94 22.22 -14.07
N ALA A 135 -0.12 22.64 -14.77
CA ALA A 135 -0.87 23.87 -14.52
C ALA A 135 0.02 25.13 -14.43
N GLY A 136 1.12 25.19 -15.20
CA GLY A 136 1.99 26.36 -15.26
C GLY A 136 2.90 26.59 -14.03
N SER A 137 2.98 25.65 -13.08
CA SER A 137 3.98 25.75 -12.01
C SER A 137 5.38 25.42 -12.54
N TRP A 138 6.22 26.45 -12.74
CA TRP A 138 7.63 26.31 -13.15
C TRP A 138 8.49 25.74 -12.01
N ARG A 139 8.24 24.47 -11.65
CA ARG A 139 8.95 23.74 -10.59
C ARG A 139 10.01 22.80 -11.19
N PRO A 140 11.04 22.39 -10.43
CA PRO A 140 12.01 21.35 -10.86
C PRO A 140 11.34 20.02 -11.25
N LEU A 141 10.08 19.79 -10.81
CA LEU A 141 9.20 18.69 -11.27
C LEU A 141 8.98 18.67 -12.78
N MET A 142 8.99 19.82 -13.47
CA MET A 142 8.91 19.88 -14.92
C MET A 142 10.12 19.24 -15.59
N ALA A 143 11.33 19.55 -15.11
CA ALA A 143 12.56 19.05 -15.72
C ALA A 143 12.60 17.52 -15.72
N VAL A 144 12.20 16.89 -14.60
CA VAL A 144 12.20 15.43 -14.44
C VAL A 144 11.09 14.77 -15.26
N SER A 145 9.88 15.31 -15.16
CA SER A 145 8.71 14.79 -15.87
C SER A 145 8.84 14.92 -17.39
N CYS A 146 9.68 15.84 -17.87
CA CYS A 146 9.97 16.01 -19.31
C CYS A 146 11.02 15.03 -19.84
N VAL A 147 11.87 14.41 -19.01
CA VAL A 147 13.00 13.57 -19.49
C VAL A 147 12.49 12.41 -20.36
N LEU A 148 11.51 11.66 -19.85
CA LEU A 148 10.93 10.51 -20.53
C LEU A 148 10.19 10.91 -21.84
N PRO A 149 9.30 11.92 -21.84
CA PRO A 149 8.74 12.51 -23.05
C PRO A 149 9.79 12.98 -24.07
N LEU A 150 10.88 13.62 -23.62
CA LEU A 150 11.95 14.09 -24.49
C LEU A 150 12.74 12.92 -25.11
N LEU A 151 12.97 11.84 -24.37
CA LEU A 151 13.56 10.61 -24.94
C LEU A 151 12.64 9.99 -26.01
N GLY A 152 11.33 9.99 -25.77
CA GLY A 152 10.33 9.58 -26.76
C GLY A 152 10.38 10.42 -28.04
N SER A 153 10.41 11.76 -27.91
CA SER A 153 10.49 12.65 -29.06
C SER A 153 11.84 12.56 -29.78
N LEU A 154 12.96 12.38 -29.06
CA LEU A 154 14.28 12.11 -29.65
C LEU A 154 14.26 10.83 -30.48
N LEU A 155 13.71 9.74 -29.95
CA LEU A 155 13.53 8.48 -30.68
C LEU A 155 12.67 8.70 -31.94
N GLY A 156 11.59 9.45 -31.82
CA GLY A 156 10.73 9.87 -32.93
C GLY A 156 11.47 10.65 -34.01
N THR A 157 12.26 11.66 -33.64
CA THR A 157 13.04 12.47 -34.59
C THR A 157 14.07 11.62 -35.32
N TRP A 158 14.74 10.70 -34.62
CA TRP A 158 15.67 9.75 -35.23
C TRP A 158 14.96 8.80 -36.21
N MET A 159 13.78 8.28 -35.85
CA MET A 159 12.95 7.44 -36.72
C MET A 159 12.49 8.19 -37.97
N GLY A 160 12.00 9.42 -37.82
CA GLY A 160 11.54 10.25 -38.96
C GLY A 160 12.69 10.67 -39.87
N ALA A 161 13.86 10.95 -39.29
CA ALA A 161 15.08 11.19 -40.05
C ALA A 161 15.54 9.92 -40.79
N ALA A 162 15.45 8.73 -40.18
CA ALA A 162 15.76 7.46 -40.84
C ALA A 162 14.78 7.14 -41.98
N TRP A 163 13.49 7.39 -41.78
CA TRP A 163 12.42 7.12 -42.75
C TRP A 163 12.59 7.86 -44.10
N ARG A 164 13.17 9.05 -44.04
CA ARG A 164 13.43 9.92 -45.20
C ARG A 164 14.69 9.56 -45.99
N ARG A 165 15.51 8.60 -45.54
CA ARG A 165 16.75 8.16 -46.22
C ARG A 165 16.52 7.15 -47.38
N GLY A 166 15.27 6.84 -47.72
CA GLY A 166 14.90 5.99 -48.87
C GLY A 166 14.38 4.58 -48.50
N ARG A 167 13.92 3.80 -49.49
CA ARG A 167 13.26 2.48 -49.27
C ARG A 167 14.14 1.49 -48.50
N ARG A 168 15.45 1.42 -48.79
CA ARG A 168 16.40 0.56 -48.07
C ARG A 168 16.54 0.95 -46.59
N ALA A 169 16.57 2.26 -46.28
CA ALA A 169 16.65 2.73 -44.90
C ALA A 169 15.38 2.42 -44.09
N ARG A 170 14.21 2.34 -44.75
CA ARG A 170 12.94 1.93 -44.12
C ARG A 170 12.93 0.46 -43.75
N LEU A 171 13.42 -0.41 -44.63
CA LEU A 171 13.54 -1.85 -44.37
C LEU A 171 14.49 -2.15 -43.20
N TRP A 172 15.58 -1.38 -43.07
CA TRP A 172 16.54 -1.50 -41.96
C TRP A 172 16.13 -0.79 -40.67
N LEU A 173 15.00 -0.07 -40.63
CA LEU A 173 14.56 0.65 -39.43
C LEU A 173 14.08 -0.32 -38.34
N LEU A 174 13.24 -1.29 -38.71
CA LEU A 174 12.72 -2.32 -37.80
C LEU A 174 13.83 -3.13 -37.11
N PRO A 175 14.82 -3.71 -37.81
CA PRO A 175 15.90 -4.42 -37.14
C PRO A 175 16.76 -3.51 -36.25
N LYS A 176 16.97 -2.24 -36.61
CA LYS A 176 17.69 -1.29 -35.73
C LYS A 176 16.90 -0.98 -34.45
N MET A 177 15.58 -0.86 -34.55
CA MET A 177 14.70 -0.70 -33.39
C MET A 177 14.70 -1.95 -32.51
N ALA A 178 14.68 -3.14 -33.11
CA ALA A 178 14.79 -4.40 -32.39
C ALA A 178 16.13 -4.51 -31.64
N VAL A 179 17.24 -4.12 -32.27
CA VAL A 179 18.56 -4.07 -31.61
C VAL A 179 18.58 -3.05 -30.49
N LEU A 180 18.05 -1.84 -30.69
CA LEU A 180 18.00 -0.82 -29.63
C LEU A 180 17.16 -1.30 -28.43
N ALA A 181 16.01 -1.92 -28.69
CA ALA A 181 15.15 -2.49 -27.66
C ALA A 181 15.85 -3.66 -26.93
N ALA A 182 16.55 -4.52 -27.66
CA ALA A 182 17.32 -5.62 -27.06
C ALA A 182 18.48 -5.11 -26.18
N VAL A 183 19.20 -4.07 -26.63
CA VAL A 183 20.26 -3.44 -25.83
C VAL A 183 19.69 -2.77 -24.58
N ALA A 184 18.55 -2.09 -24.69
CA ALA A 184 17.87 -1.49 -23.54
C ALA A 184 17.38 -2.57 -22.56
N ALA A 185 16.78 -3.66 -23.05
CA ALA A 185 16.34 -4.78 -22.24
C ALA A 185 17.53 -5.48 -21.56
N LEU A 186 18.65 -5.66 -22.26
CA LEU A 186 19.88 -6.22 -21.69
C LEU A 186 20.45 -5.29 -20.61
N GLY A 187 20.48 -3.98 -20.85
CA GLY A 187 20.92 -2.99 -19.87
C GLY A 187 20.06 -3.01 -18.61
N LEU A 188 18.73 -3.05 -18.76
CA LEU A 188 17.80 -3.19 -17.63
C LEU A 188 17.99 -4.52 -16.90
N GLY A 189 18.22 -5.62 -17.62
CA GLY A 189 18.51 -6.93 -17.04
C GLY A 189 19.81 -6.93 -16.22
N ILE A 190 20.86 -6.27 -16.73
CA ILE A 190 22.14 -6.10 -16.01
C ILE A 190 21.94 -5.23 -14.76
N LEU A 191 21.16 -4.15 -14.85
CA LEU A 191 20.85 -3.30 -13.70
C LEU A 191 20.06 -4.06 -12.62
N ALA A 192 19.02 -4.80 -13.03
CA ALA A 192 18.25 -5.65 -12.13
C ALA A 192 19.13 -6.72 -11.47
N TRP A 193 20.03 -7.35 -12.23
CA TRP A 193 21.00 -8.30 -11.68
C TRP A 193 21.96 -7.65 -10.68
N ARG A 194 22.50 -6.45 -10.99
CA ARG A 194 23.40 -5.69 -10.11
C ARG A 194 22.73 -5.21 -8.82
N SER A 195 21.41 -4.99 -8.85
CA SER A 195 20.62 -4.64 -7.66
C SER A 195 20.39 -5.81 -6.70
N LEU A 196 20.67 -7.05 -7.12
CA LEU A 196 20.42 -8.27 -6.36
C LEU A 196 21.71 -8.96 -5.93
N GLU A 197 21.92 -9.06 -4.62
CA GLU A 197 23.09 -9.69 -4.02
C GLU A 197 22.77 -11.10 -3.53
N SER A 198 23.81 -11.92 -3.34
CA SER A 198 23.69 -13.30 -2.83
C SER A 198 23.53 -13.35 -1.31
N GLU A 199 23.98 -12.31 -0.61
CA GLU A 199 23.97 -12.24 0.84
C GLU A 199 23.21 -11.00 1.31
N PRO A 200 22.53 -11.09 2.46
CA PRO A 200 21.88 -9.93 3.05
C PRO A 200 22.91 -9.07 3.80
N LEU A 201 22.57 -7.80 4.06
CA LEU A 201 23.44 -6.89 4.81
C LEU A 201 23.81 -7.45 6.21
N PRO A 202 25.07 -7.26 6.68
CA PRO A 202 25.60 -7.86 7.90
C PRO A 202 25.17 -7.09 9.16
N PHE A 203 23.86 -7.04 9.41
CA PHE A 203 23.29 -6.47 10.61
C PHE A 203 22.13 -7.30 11.15
N ASP A 204 21.95 -7.23 12.47
CA ASP A 204 20.83 -7.83 13.19
C ASP A 204 19.73 -6.81 13.45
N MET A 205 18.49 -7.29 13.47
CA MET A 205 17.33 -6.48 13.86
C MET A 205 17.32 -6.23 15.36
N ALA A 206 16.62 -5.18 15.80
CA ALA A 206 16.38 -4.97 17.22
C ALA A 206 15.47 -6.09 17.75
N PRO A 207 15.79 -6.69 18.91
CA PRO A 207 15.00 -7.77 19.47
C PRO A 207 13.64 -7.25 19.94
N VAL A 208 12.56 -7.69 19.30
CA VAL A 208 11.21 -7.22 19.64
C VAL A 208 10.67 -8.01 20.84
N THR A 209 11.02 -7.60 22.05
CA THR A 209 10.52 -8.24 23.28
C THR A 209 9.10 -7.77 23.62
N SER A 210 8.36 -8.58 24.40
CA SER A 210 7.04 -8.19 24.90
C SER A 210 7.09 -6.94 25.79
N ALA A 211 8.20 -6.69 26.49
CA ALA A 211 8.39 -5.46 27.28
C ALA A 211 8.49 -4.22 26.39
N GLU A 212 9.19 -4.32 25.26
CA GLU A 212 9.37 -3.22 24.34
C GLU A 212 8.11 -2.89 23.53
N LYS A 213 7.38 -3.91 23.06
CA LYS A 213 6.05 -3.70 22.47
C LYS A 213 5.14 -2.91 23.41
N ARG A 214 5.15 -3.27 24.71
CA ARG A 214 4.38 -2.57 25.75
C ARG A 214 4.84 -1.13 25.94
N ARG A 215 6.15 -0.90 26.04
CA ARG A 215 6.72 0.45 26.17
C ARG A 215 6.31 1.34 25.00
N LEU A 216 6.42 0.84 23.77
CA LEU A 216 6.06 1.59 22.56
C LEU A 216 4.55 1.88 22.48
N VAL A 217 3.70 0.89 22.78
CA VAL A 217 2.26 1.10 22.84
C VAL A 217 1.89 2.14 23.91
N HIS A 218 2.54 2.09 25.07
CA HIS A 218 2.35 3.10 26.13
C HIS A 218 2.79 4.50 25.69
N LEU A 219 3.93 4.61 25.02
CA LEU A 219 4.47 5.85 24.51
C LEU A 219 3.57 6.48 23.44
N VAL A 220 3.01 5.67 22.53
CA VAL A 220 2.06 6.15 21.51
C VAL A 220 0.72 6.54 22.12
N ARG A 221 0.20 5.78 23.11
CA ARG A 221 -1.09 6.08 23.76
C ARG A 221 -1.06 7.34 24.62
N GLY A 222 0.01 7.56 25.39
CA GLY A 222 0.16 8.78 26.19
C GLY A 222 0.23 10.05 25.32
N ASN A 223 0.58 9.86 24.04
CA ASN A 223 0.84 10.90 23.07
C ASN A 223 -0.17 10.86 21.90
N ASN A 224 -1.39 10.37 22.12
CA ASN A 224 -2.38 10.26 21.05
C ASN A 224 -2.68 11.64 20.40
N PRO A 225 -2.39 11.84 19.11
CA PRO A 225 -2.56 13.13 18.43
C PRO A 225 -4.02 13.49 18.14
N THR A 226 -4.94 12.53 18.25
CA THR A 226 -6.38 12.75 17.98
C THR A 226 -7.15 13.29 19.19
N SER A 227 -6.58 13.22 20.40
CA SER A 227 -7.22 13.66 21.65
C SER A 227 -6.74 15.04 22.13
N LEU A 228 -6.01 15.77 21.28
CA LEU A 228 -5.51 17.10 21.59
C LEU A 228 -6.58 18.16 21.27
N GLU A 229 -6.59 19.24 22.04
CA GLU A 229 -7.39 20.43 21.72
C GLU A 229 -6.79 21.19 20.51
N PRO A 230 -7.58 21.93 19.71
CA PRO A 230 -7.15 22.59 18.46
C PRO A 230 -5.93 23.53 18.55
N HIS A 231 -5.55 23.93 19.77
CA HIS A 231 -4.42 24.82 20.06
C HIS A 231 -3.33 24.18 20.94
N GLU A 232 -3.52 22.92 21.36
CA GLU A 232 -2.53 22.18 22.12
C GLU A 232 -1.49 21.57 21.17
N THR A 233 -0.22 21.61 21.58
CA THR A 233 0.86 20.90 20.90
C THR A 233 1.56 20.00 21.89
N ARG A 234 2.02 18.83 21.42
CA ARG A 234 2.85 17.92 22.22
C ARG A 234 4.12 17.58 21.48
N ALA A 235 5.18 17.41 22.25
CA ALA A 235 6.46 16.92 21.77
C ALA A 235 6.60 15.44 22.11
N LEU A 236 6.97 14.64 21.11
CA LEU A 236 7.29 13.24 21.25
C LEU A 236 8.74 13.03 20.83
N GLN A 237 9.51 12.43 21.74
CA GLN A 237 10.88 12.02 21.46
C GLN A 237 10.91 10.50 21.25
N LEU A 238 11.41 10.08 20.09
CA LEU A 238 11.63 8.68 19.75
C LEU A 238 13.12 8.42 19.66
N THR A 239 13.64 7.49 20.45
CA THR A 239 15.05 7.11 20.39
C THR A 239 15.33 6.28 19.14
N GLU A 240 16.61 6.19 18.74
CA GLU A 240 17.06 5.28 17.68
C GLU A 240 16.62 3.84 17.97
N HIS A 241 16.71 3.41 19.23
CA HIS A 241 16.26 2.10 19.67
C HIS A 241 14.75 1.91 19.42
N ASP A 242 13.94 2.88 19.85
CA ASP A 242 12.48 2.83 19.67
C ASP A 242 12.07 2.71 18.20
N LEU A 243 12.73 3.46 17.32
CA LEU A 243 12.50 3.40 15.88
C LEU A 243 12.93 2.06 15.28
N ASN A 244 14.07 1.50 15.71
CA ASN A 244 14.53 0.19 15.26
C ASN A 244 13.60 -0.94 15.72
N VAL A 245 13.03 -0.85 16.91
CA VAL A 245 12.05 -1.82 17.41
C VAL A 245 10.73 -1.71 16.64
N LEU A 246 10.25 -0.48 16.38
CA LEU A 246 9.07 -0.25 15.53
C LEU A 246 9.27 -0.79 14.12
N LEU A 247 10.45 -0.55 13.52
CA LEU A 247 10.81 -1.10 12.20
C LEU A 247 10.83 -2.63 12.21
N SER A 248 11.47 -3.23 13.22
CA SER A 248 11.57 -4.69 13.36
C SER A 248 10.19 -5.32 13.58
N TRP A 249 9.32 -4.68 14.36
CA TRP A 249 7.94 -5.12 14.56
C TRP A 249 7.08 -4.96 13.31
N GLY A 250 7.18 -3.84 12.59
CA GLY A 250 6.44 -3.65 11.34
C GLY A 250 6.86 -4.64 10.25
N LEU A 251 8.16 -4.95 10.15
CA LEU A 251 8.67 -5.90 9.17
C LEU A 251 8.32 -7.35 9.52
N SER A 252 8.14 -7.70 10.79
CA SER A 252 7.76 -9.06 11.20
C SER A 252 6.31 -9.42 10.88
N LEU A 253 5.46 -8.43 10.55
CA LEU A 253 4.11 -8.65 10.03
C LEU A 253 4.07 -9.01 8.54
N GLY A 254 5.18 -8.84 7.81
CA GLY A 254 5.29 -9.11 6.38
C GLY A 254 5.88 -10.47 6.02
N ALA A 255 6.26 -10.63 4.76
CA ALA A 255 6.90 -11.86 4.29
C ALA A 255 8.22 -12.16 5.04
N PRO A 256 8.57 -13.45 5.25
CA PRO A 256 9.76 -13.84 5.99
C PRO A 256 11.06 -13.35 5.31
N GLU A 257 12.11 -13.15 6.11
CA GLU A 257 13.47 -12.74 5.69
C GLU A 257 13.63 -11.29 5.19
N ARG A 258 12.98 -10.36 5.89
CA ARG A 258 13.22 -8.91 5.75
C ARG A 258 13.88 -8.38 7.02
N LYS A 259 14.84 -7.47 6.85
CA LYS A 259 15.49 -6.77 7.96
C LYS A 259 15.79 -5.34 7.60
N ALA A 260 15.60 -4.44 8.54
CA ALA A 260 16.01 -3.05 8.42
C ALA A 260 16.63 -2.56 9.72
N ARG A 261 17.52 -1.58 9.59
CA ARG A 261 18.15 -0.87 10.69
C ARG A 261 18.25 0.60 10.32
N LEU A 262 17.96 1.45 11.29
CA LEU A 262 18.03 2.88 11.20
C LEU A 262 19.05 3.39 12.23
N ARG A 263 19.91 4.31 11.79
CA ARG A 263 20.88 5.02 12.63
C ARG A 263 20.66 6.52 12.53
N LEU A 264 20.68 7.20 13.65
CA LEU A 264 20.44 8.63 13.76
C LEU A 264 21.70 9.37 14.17
N ALA A 265 22.11 10.31 13.35
CA ALA A 265 23.14 11.29 13.64
C ALA A 265 22.54 12.69 13.58
N GLU A 266 23.28 13.69 14.07
CA GLU A 266 22.80 15.08 14.05
C GLU A 266 22.45 15.52 12.62
N ASN A 267 21.18 15.88 12.39
CA ASN A 267 20.62 16.23 11.08
C ASN A 267 20.81 15.17 9.98
N SER A 268 21.05 13.90 10.33
CA SER A 268 21.24 12.82 9.37
C SER A 268 20.62 11.48 9.81
N VAL A 269 20.04 10.76 8.86
CA VAL A 269 19.53 9.39 9.01
C VAL A 269 20.27 8.49 8.04
N SER A 270 20.73 7.34 8.55
CA SER A 270 21.16 6.21 7.74
C SER A 270 20.16 5.07 7.89
N LEU A 271 19.52 4.68 6.79
CA LEU A 271 18.61 3.55 6.72
C LEU A 271 19.29 2.43 5.92
N GLN A 272 19.36 1.25 6.51
CA GLN A 272 19.86 0.03 5.88
C GLN A 272 18.72 -0.99 5.85
N GLY A 273 18.44 -1.58 4.70
CA GLY A 273 17.37 -2.55 4.51
C GLY A 273 17.84 -3.71 3.65
N SER A 274 17.38 -4.92 3.97
CA SER A 274 17.64 -6.11 3.18
C SER A 274 16.36 -6.93 3.12
N ALA A 275 15.93 -7.27 1.90
CA ALA A 275 14.74 -8.08 1.67
C ALA A 275 15.06 -9.22 0.69
N ARG A 276 14.64 -10.44 1.02
CA ARG A 276 14.73 -11.56 0.10
C ARG A 276 13.79 -11.34 -1.09
N VAL A 277 14.28 -11.63 -2.30
CA VAL A 277 13.48 -11.62 -3.53
C VAL A 277 13.28 -13.06 -4.00
N PRO A 278 12.05 -13.58 -4.11
CA PRO A 278 11.79 -14.95 -4.53
C PRO A 278 11.95 -15.10 -6.06
N LEU A 279 13.20 -15.23 -6.53
CA LEU A 279 13.55 -15.47 -7.92
C LEU A 279 13.74 -16.97 -8.21
N GLY A 280 12.66 -17.75 -8.24
CA GLY A 280 12.66 -19.13 -8.74
C GLY A 280 13.80 -20.03 -8.21
N THR A 281 14.28 -20.96 -9.04
CA THR A 281 15.26 -22.01 -8.68
C THR A 281 16.71 -21.53 -8.54
N ALA A 282 16.99 -20.22 -8.65
CA ALA A 282 18.36 -19.70 -8.77
C ALA A 282 19.04 -19.30 -7.43
N GLY A 283 18.63 -19.91 -6.32
CA GLY A 283 19.13 -19.62 -4.97
C GLY A 283 18.56 -18.33 -4.37
N PRO A 284 18.74 -18.09 -3.05
CA PRO A 284 18.26 -16.88 -2.40
C PRO A 284 18.99 -15.64 -2.94
N ARG A 285 18.22 -14.61 -3.32
CA ARG A 285 18.73 -13.29 -3.72
C ARG A 285 18.16 -12.24 -2.78
N PHE A 286 18.97 -11.24 -2.46
CA PHE A 286 18.60 -10.15 -1.56
C PHE A 286 18.68 -8.81 -2.28
N LEU A 287 17.65 -7.99 -2.09
CA LEU A 287 17.66 -6.58 -2.44
C LEU A 287 18.17 -5.81 -1.21
N ASN A 288 19.42 -5.37 -1.28
CA ASN A 288 20.05 -4.56 -0.24
C ASN A 288 19.89 -3.08 -0.58
N LEU A 289 19.45 -2.28 0.37
CA LEU A 289 19.25 -0.84 0.24
C LEU A 289 19.99 -0.13 1.36
N GLU A 290 20.82 0.84 1.01
CA GLU A 290 21.41 1.77 1.96
C GLU A 290 21.10 3.19 1.51
N LEU A 291 20.52 3.96 2.42
CA LEU A 291 20.12 5.34 2.18
C LEU A 291 20.72 6.21 3.29
N THR A 292 21.39 7.28 2.91
CA THR A 292 21.87 8.32 3.83
C THR A 292 21.31 9.66 3.42
N GLY A 293 20.87 10.45 4.39
CA GLY A 293 20.25 11.73 4.10
C GLY A 293 19.80 12.47 5.35
N GLY A 294 18.92 13.45 5.17
CA GLY A 294 18.28 14.21 6.24
C GLY A 294 16.79 14.36 5.99
N VAL A 295 16.00 14.33 7.06
CA VAL A 295 14.55 14.52 7.02
C VAL A 295 14.18 15.54 8.08
N GLY A 296 13.35 16.52 7.71
CA GLY A 296 12.79 17.49 8.64
C GLY A 296 11.39 17.88 8.23
N ILE A 297 10.59 18.32 9.19
CA ILE A 297 9.26 18.88 8.91
C ILE A 297 9.18 20.23 9.61
N GLU A 298 8.80 21.27 8.88
CA GLU A 298 8.54 22.60 9.42
C GLU A 298 7.16 23.07 8.96
N SER A 299 6.25 23.29 9.92
CA SER A 299 4.88 23.75 9.68
C SER A 299 4.16 22.99 8.55
N GLY A 300 4.22 21.65 8.60
CA GLY A 300 3.64 20.76 7.59
C GLY A 300 4.37 20.69 6.25
N SER A 301 5.47 21.40 6.08
CA SER A 301 6.34 21.27 4.90
C SER A 301 7.43 20.22 5.15
N LEU A 302 7.44 19.17 4.32
CA LEU A 302 8.45 18.12 4.37
C LEU A 302 9.74 18.57 3.66
N ASN A 303 10.85 18.59 4.38
CA ASN A 303 12.19 18.73 3.84
C ASN A 303 12.88 17.36 3.80
N LEU A 304 13.26 16.91 2.61
CA LEU A 304 13.92 15.64 2.38
C LEU A 304 15.21 15.90 1.62
N ARG A 305 16.33 15.44 2.18
CA ARG A 305 17.65 15.44 1.57
C ARG A 305 18.15 14.01 1.51
N VAL A 306 18.69 13.59 0.38
CA VAL A 306 19.36 12.30 0.22
C VAL A 306 20.78 12.58 -0.24
N ASP A 307 21.73 12.19 0.60
CA ASP A 307 23.17 12.37 0.38
C ASP A 307 23.78 11.16 -0.32
N GLY A 308 23.21 9.97 -0.11
CA GLY A 308 23.68 8.75 -0.75
C GLY A 308 22.59 7.70 -0.82
N CYS A 309 22.59 6.92 -1.89
CA CYS A 309 21.69 5.78 -2.06
C CYS A 309 22.43 4.67 -2.79
N ARG A 310 22.45 3.49 -2.20
CA ARG A 310 23.04 2.28 -2.77
C ARG A 310 21.98 1.19 -2.82
N VAL A 311 21.81 0.58 -3.98
CA VAL A 311 20.87 -0.52 -4.23
C VAL A 311 21.65 -1.73 -4.75
N GLY A 312 21.78 -2.75 -3.91
CA GLY A 312 22.72 -3.85 -4.10
C GLY A 312 24.13 -3.31 -4.32
N SER A 313 24.76 -3.73 -5.42
CA SER A 313 26.10 -3.29 -5.79
C SER A 313 26.14 -1.94 -6.53
N PHE A 314 24.98 -1.33 -6.79
CA PHE A 314 24.86 -0.11 -7.59
C PHE A 314 24.70 1.12 -6.69
N GLU A 315 25.68 2.02 -6.75
CA GLU A 315 25.57 3.35 -6.14
C GLU A 315 24.82 4.28 -7.09
N VAL A 316 23.70 4.84 -6.62
CA VAL A 316 22.86 5.74 -7.41
C VAL A 316 23.58 7.09 -7.55
N PRO A 317 23.90 7.52 -8.78
CA PRO A 317 24.55 8.81 -9.00
C PRO A 317 23.72 9.98 -8.46
N HIS A 318 24.39 10.97 -7.87
CA HIS A 318 23.74 12.14 -7.26
C HIS A 318 22.80 12.90 -8.21
N TRP A 319 23.14 12.99 -9.50
CA TRP A 319 22.30 13.65 -10.51
C TRP A 319 20.94 12.96 -10.73
N LEU A 320 20.83 11.66 -10.39
CA LEU A 320 19.55 10.92 -10.37
C LEU A 320 18.81 11.10 -9.04
N LEU A 321 19.50 11.38 -7.93
CA LEU A 321 18.88 11.54 -6.62
C LEU A 321 18.08 12.82 -6.50
N THR A 322 18.64 13.96 -6.89
CA THR A 322 17.96 15.27 -6.84
C THR A 322 16.56 15.26 -7.49
N PRO A 323 16.39 14.77 -8.74
CA PRO A 323 15.08 14.73 -9.37
C PRO A 323 14.12 13.76 -8.67
N VAL A 324 14.60 12.57 -8.26
CA VAL A 324 13.80 11.56 -7.56
C VAL A 324 13.30 12.08 -6.22
N VAL A 325 14.16 12.76 -5.44
CA VAL A 325 13.81 13.36 -4.16
C VAL A 325 12.77 14.48 -4.32
N SER A 326 12.90 15.32 -5.36
CA SER A 326 11.90 16.35 -5.63
C SER A 326 10.53 15.76 -5.96
N VAL A 327 10.50 14.66 -6.72
CA VAL A 327 9.27 13.93 -7.05
C VAL A 327 8.69 13.29 -5.79
N ALA A 328 9.51 12.58 -5.00
CA ALA A 328 9.11 11.95 -3.76
C ALA A 328 8.52 12.96 -2.76
N ARG A 329 9.18 14.10 -2.56
CA ARG A 329 8.67 15.20 -1.70
C ARG A 329 7.33 15.73 -2.18
N SER A 330 7.16 15.89 -3.49
CA SER A 330 5.88 16.36 -4.06
C SER A 330 4.76 15.35 -3.86
N HIS A 331 5.05 14.07 -4.10
CA HIS A 331 4.08 12.99 -3.87
C HIS A 331 3.71 12.91 -2.39
N LEU A 332 4.68 12.89 -1.49
CA LEU A 332 4.43 12.86 -0.05
C LEU A 332 3.68 14.11 0.46
N GLY A 333 3.90 15.28 -0.13
CA GLY A 333 3.18 16.50 0.24
C GLY A 333 1.74 16.60 -0.30
N HIS A 334 1.42 15.92 -1.40
CA HIS A 334 0.09 15.97 -2.03
C HIS A 334 -0.71 14.67 -1.87
N ASP A 335 -0.08 13.60 -1.38
CA ASP A 335 -0.77 12.35 -1.15
C ASP A 335 -1.83 12.53 -0.05
N ARG A 336 -3.03 12.01 -0.34
CA ARG A 336 -4.19 12.12 0.55
C ARG A 336 -3.95 11.44 1.89
N ARG A 337 -3.03 10.46 1.95
CA ARG A 337 -2.77 9.67 3.15
C ARG A 337 -1.70 10.29 4.05
N SER A 338 -0.62 10.82 3.50
CA SER A 338 0.46 11.46 4.28
C SER A 338 0.13 12.88 4.71
N ARG A 339 -0.64 13.63 3.91
CA ARG A 339 -0.91 15.05 4.16
C ARG A 339 -1.51 15.36 5.54
N PRO A 340 -2.49 14.60 6.09
CA PRO A 340 -3.00 14.84 7.44
C PRO A 340 -1.91 14.77 8.52
N PHE A 341 -0.96 13.85 8.38
CA PHE A 341 0.15 13.70 9.33
C PHE A 341 1.19 14.82 9.19
N LEU A 342 1.46 15.25 7.96
CA LEU A 342 2.31 16.41 7.71
C LEU A 342 1.68 17.67 8.30
N ASP A 343 0.41 17.95 8.00
CA ASP A 343 -0.31 19.14 8.48
C ASP A 343 -0.41 19.19 10.02
N ALA A 344 -0.52 18.03 10.67
CA ALA A 344 -0.49 17.91 12.13
C ALA A 344 0.92 18.15 12.70
N THR A 345 1.98 17.85 11.95
CA THR A 345 3.37 18.01 12.43
C THR A 345 3.84 19.46 12.29
N ARG A 346 4.09 20.10 13.42
CA ARG A 346 4.60 21.48 13.49
C ARG A 346 6.11 21.53 13.31
N HIS A 347 6.82 20.63 13.96
CA HIS A 347 8.27 20.55 13.87
C HIS A 347 8.73 19.10 13.97
N MET A 348 9.69 18.70 13.15
CA MET A 348 10.40 17.44 13.28
C MET A 348 11.88 17.68 13.01
N ALA A 349 12.71 17.29 13.97
CA ALA A 349 14.16 17.38 13.89
C ALA A 349 14.82 16.08 14.34
N ILE A 350 16.02 15.84 13.80
CA ILE A 350 16.83 14.67 14.12
C ILE A 350 18.01 15.12 14.98
N GLY A 351 17.99 14.71 16.24
CA GLY A 351 19.12 14.85 17.15
C GLY A 351 20.06 13.63 17.09
N ALA A 352 21.15 13.69 17.85
CA ALA A 352 22.06 12.57 18.00
C ALA A 352 21.37 11.41 18.74
N GLY A 353 20.99 10.36 18.00
CA GLY A 353 20.34 9.16 18.56
C GLY A 353 18.84 9.28 18.86
N PHE A 354 18.18 10.38 18.47
CA PHE A 354 16.72 10.54 18.65
C PHE A 354 16.08 11.41 17.57
N VAL A 355 14.78 11.25 17.39
CA VAL A 355 13.92 12.14 16.61
C VAL A 355 12.97 12.84 17.57
N GLU A 356 12.89 14.16 17.46
CA GLU A 356 11.91 14.97 18.17
C GLU A 356 10.82 15.41 17.19
N ILE A 357 9.56 15.19 17.56
CA ILE A 357 8.39 15.50 16.75
C ILE A 357 7.42 16.32 17.60
N THR A 358 7.18 17.56 17.21
CA THR A 358 6.14 18.41 17.77
C THR A 358 4.94 18.41 16.84
N TYR A 359 3.78 17.99 17.35
CA TYR A 359 2.56 17.87 16.58
C TYR A 359 1.36 18.48 17.32
N GLY A 360 0.36 18.91 16.54
CA GLY A 360 -0.95 19.34 17.02
C GLY A 360 -2.03 18.31 16.71
N VAL A 361 -3.29 18.74 16.70
CA VAL A 361 -4.44 17.86 16.42
C VAL A 361 -4.34 17.21 15.06
N LEU A 362 -4.44 15.89 15.04
CA LEU A 362 -4.50 15.10 13.80
C LEU A 362 -5.95 14.94 13.34
N HIS A 363 -6.31 15.65 12.27
CA HIS A 363 -7.61 15.51 11.60
C HIS A 363 -7.52 14.48 10.46
N LEU A 364 -7.96 13.25 10.71
CA LEU A 364 -8.01 12.20 9.70
C LEU A 364 -9.29 12.29 8.86
N PRO A 365 -9.19 12.37 7.52
CA PRO A 365 -10.35 12.24 6.64
C PRO A 365 -11.10 10.92 6.89
N PRO A 366 -12.43 10.87 6.74
CA PRO A 366 -13.24 9.66 7.01
C PRO A 366 -12.77 8.43 6.24
N GLU A 367 -12.35 8.61 4.97
CA GLU A 367 -11.90 7.53 4.10
C GLU A 367 -10.53 7.00 4.53
N LEU A 368 -9.59 7.90 4.87
CA LEU A 368 -8.28 7.49 5.37
C LEU A 368 -8.39 6.86 6.76
N ARG A 369 -9.32 7.36 7.58
CA ARG A 369 -9.64 6.75 8.86
C ARG A 369 -10.21 5.34 8.66
N LYS A 370 -11.04 5.14 7.63
CA LYS A 370 -11.53 3.82 7.22
C LYS A 370 -10.45 2.88 6.71
N ASP A 371 -9.42 3.40 6.06
CA ASP A 371 -8.30 2.60 5.54
C ASP A 371 -7.25 2.28 6.63
N LEU A 372 -6.99 3.20 7.55
CA LEU A 372 -5.99 3.04 8.62
C LEU A 372 -6.54 2.38 9.86
N PHE A 373 -7.82 2.61 10.11
CA PHE A 373 -8.53 2.18 11.30
C PHE A 373 -9.89 1.61 10.92
N GLY A 374 -10.16 1.10 9.71
CA GLY A 374 -11.44 0.41 9.41
C GLY A 374 -12.70 1.31 9.51
N PRO A 375 -13.88 0.82 9.08
CA PRO A 375 -15.12 1.57 9.28
C PRO A 375 -15.30 1.90 10.76
N THR A 376 -15.39 3.20 11.07
CA THR A 376 -15.30 3.83 12.39
C THR A 376 -16.32 3.37 13.43
N THR A 377 -17.31 2.60 13.00
CA THR A 377 -18.38 2.04 13.80
C THR A 377 -18.61 0.63 13.30
N VAL A 378 -18.78 -0.31 14.22
CA VAL A 378 -19.45 -1.57 13.90
C VAL A 378 -20.78 -1.20 13.24
N SER A 379 -21.07 -1.73 12.04
CA SER A 379 -22.30 -1.42 11.29
C SER A 379 -23.49 -1.50 12.23
N GLU A 380 -24.46 -0.58 12.13
CA GLU A 380 -25.70 -0.63 12.92
C GLU A 380 -26.38 -2.01 12.81
N GLU A 381 -26.24 -2.66 11.65
CA GLU A 381 -26.72 -4.02 11.41
C GLU A 381 -26.03 -5.07 12.30
N VAL A 382 -24.70 -4.98 12.46
CA VAL A 382 -23.93 -5.89 13.33
C VAL A 382 -24.27 -5.62 14.80
N LEU A 383 -24.50 -4.36 15.19
CA LEU A 383 -24.94 -4.02 16.55
C LEU A 383 -26.32 -4.58 16.86
N ALA A 384 -27.28 -4.39 15.96
CA ALA A 384 -28.62 -4.94 16.09
C ALA A 384 -28.60 -6.48 16.13
N ALA A 385 -27.82 -7.12 15.27
CA ALA A 385 -27.65 -8.57 15.30
C ALA A 385 -26.97 -9.06 16.59
N THR A 386 -25.97 -8.32 17.10
CA THR A 386 -25.29 -8.65 18.37
C THR A 386 -26.25 -8.56 19.54
N GLN A 387 -27.11 -7.53 19.56
CA GLN A 387 -28.13 -7.38 20.59
C GLN A 387 -29.13 -8.53 20.55
N ALA A 388 -29.61 -8.92 19.37
CA ALA A 388 -30.50 -10.07 19.21
C ALA A 388 -29.86 -11.39 19.71
N GLN A 389 -28.55 -11.57 19.48
CA GLN A 389 -27.80 -12.73 19.98
C GLN A 389 -27.66 -12.72 21.51
N ILE A 390 -27.38 -11.55 22.10
CA ILE A 390 -27.29 -11.39 23.56
C ILE A 390 -28.63 -11.68 24.22
N ASP A 391 -29.72 -11.07 23.73
CA ASP A 391 -31.06 -11.23 24.28
C ASP A 391 -31.49 -12.70 24.23
N HIS A 392 -31.23 -13.38 23.10
CA HIS A 392 -31.56 -14.79 22.95
C HIS A 392 -30.75 -15.69 23.89
N LEU A 393 -29.44 -15.48 24.02
CA LEU A 393 -28.61 -16.28 24.91
C LEU A 393 -28.98 -16.05 26.38
N LEU A 394 -29.36 -14.83 26.77
CA LEU A 394 -29.83 -14.51 28.12
C LEU A 394 -31.20 -15.13 28.41
N GLU A 395 -32.12 -15.13 27.45
CA GLU A 395 -33.42 -15.80 27.57
C GLU A 395 -33.25 -17.31 27.78
N VAL A 396 -32.42 -17.96 26.97
CA VAL A 396 -32.11 -19.39 27.10
C VAL A 396 -31.43 -19.66 28.45
N ALA A 397 -30.45 -18.84 28.82
CA ALA A 397 -29.73 -19.01 30.07
C ALA A 397 -30.60 -18.82 31.32
N ALA A 398 -31.56 -17.90 31.28
CA ALA A 398 -32.49 -17.67 32.38
C ALA A 398 -33.45 -18.85 32.64
N ARG A 399 -33.70 -19.68 31.62
CA ARG A 399 -34.55 -20.89 31.71
C ARG A 399 -33.75 -22.18 31.93
N THR A 400 -32.42 -22.10 31.84
CA THR A 400 -31.53 -23.27 31.92
C THR A 400 -30.94 -23.36 33.32
N HIS A 401 -30.84 -24.57 33.87
CA HIS A 401 -30.20 -24.76 35.17
C HIS A 401 -28.69 -24.40 35.07
N PRO A 402 -28.08 -23.70 36.04
CA PRO A 402 -26.69 -23.24 35.93
C PRO A 402 -25.66 -24.34 35.63
N ALA A 403 -25.91 -25.58 36.07
CA ALA A 403 -25.05 -26.73 35.80
C ALA A 403 -25.07 -27.18 34.31
N GLU A 404 -26.11 -26.81 33.57
CA GLU A 404 -26.29 -27.15 32.14
C GLU A 404 -25.78 -26.04 31.21
N LEU A 405 -25.43 -24.87 31.77
CA LEU A 405 -24.74 -23.80 31.06
C LEU A 405 -23.28 -24.18 30.80
N THR A 406 -23.10 -25.01 29.78
CA THR A 406 -21.78 -25.44 29.32
C THR A 406 -21.30 -24.57 28.16
N PHE A 407 -19.98 -24.55 27.94
CA PHE A 407 -19.38 -23.86 26.79
C PHE A 407 -20.02 -24.30 25.46
N ASN A 408 -20.22 -25.60 25.29
CA ASN A 408 -20.87 -26.17 24.11
C ASN A 408 -22.29 -25.64 23.94
N ARG A 409 -23.07 -25.60 25.02
CA ARG A 409 -24.44 -25.12 24.98
C ARG A 409 -24.52 -23.66 24.56
N CYS A 410 -23.63 -22.80 25.04
CA CYS A 410 -23.57 -21.40 24.64
C CYS A 410 -23.26 -21.24 23.14
N LEU A 411 -22.27 -21.97 22.63
CA LEU A 411 -21.94 -21.96 21.20
C LEU A 411 -23.09 -22.51 20.34
N GLU A 412 -23.72 -23.61 20.76
CA GLU A 412 -24.89 -24.18 20.10
C GLU A 412 -26.02 -23.15 19.98
N THR A 413 -26.38 -22.49 21.08
CA THR A 413 -27.44 -21.48 21.10
C THR A 413 -27.15 -20.33 20.13
N VAL A 414 -25.94 -19.79 20.16
CA VAL A 414 -25.54 -18.65 19.31
C VAL A 414 -25.53 -19.04 17.82
N PHE A 415 -24.96 -20.19 17.48
CA PHE A 415 -24.85 -20.62 16.08
C PHE A 415 -26.17 -21.18 15.52
N ALA A 416 -27.07 -21.70 16.36
CA ALA A 416 -28.44 -22.05 15.97
C ALA A 416 -29.26 -20.80 15.60
N LEU A 417 -29.14 -19.71 16.37
CA LEU A 417 -29.78 -18.44 16.03
C LEU A 417 -29.15 -17.83 14.76
N ALA A 418 -27.82 -17.84 14.66
CA ALA A 418 -27.12 -17.35 13.48
C ALA A 418 -27.57 -18.11 12.22
N ARG A 419 -27.67 -19.45 12.28
CA ARG A 419 -28.19 -20.29 11.19
C ARG A 419 -29.59 -19.87 10.74
N THR A 420 -30.48 -19.63 11.70
CA THR A 420 -31.87 -19.24 11.44
C THR A 420 -31.95 -17.88 10.76
N ARG A 421 -31.18 -16.90 11.26
CA ARG A 421 -31.15 -15.54 10.72
C ARG A 421 -30.46 -15.44 9.36
N SER A 422 -29.48 -16.32 9.12
CA SER A 422 -28.74 -16.42 7.85
C SER A 422 -29.55 -16.98 6.67
N VAL A 423 -30.82 -17.35 6.89
CA VAL A 423 -31.75 -17.68 5.80
C VAL A 423 -32.10 -16.43 4.99
N GLN A 424 -32.20 -15.27 5.65
CA GLN A 424 -32.54 -13.98 5.03
C GLN A 424 -31.44 -12.91 5.19
N GLY A 425 -30.47 -13.14 6.09
CA GLY A 425 -29.34 -12.25 6.33
C GLY A 425 -27.98 -12.82 5.88
N ASP A 426 -26.94 -12.00 6.00
CA ASP A 426 -25.55 -12.39 5.72
C ASP A 426 -25.01 -13.33 6.82
N PRO A 427 -24.61 -14.57 6.47
CA PRO A 427 -24.08 -15.52 7.44
C PRO A 427 -22.76 -15.08 8.11
N VAL A 428 -21.93 -14.28 7.44
CA VAL A 428 -20.69 -13.75 8.01
C VAL A 428 -21.03 -12.71 9.08
N LEU A 429 -21.99 -11.84 8.80
CA LEU A 429 -22.48 -10.84 9.75
C LEU A 429 -23.08 -11.50 10.99
N GLU A 430 -23.94 -12.50 10.81
CA GLU A 430 -24.61 -13.21 11.91
C GLU A 430 -23.62 -13.99 12.79
N ASN A 431 -22.59 -14.60 12.20
CA ASN A 431 -21.52 -15.26 12.96
C ASN A 431 -20.69 -14.25 13.74
N ARG A 432 -20.35 -13.11 13.13
CA ARG A 432 -19.62 -12.02 13.79
C ARG A 432 -20.39 -11.46 14.98
N ALA A 433 -21.70 -11.25 14.83
CA ALA A 433 -22.58 -10.85 15.91
C ALA A 433 -22.63 -11.89 17.04
N GLY A 434 -22.69 -13.18 16.70
CA GLY A 434 -22.62 -14.27 17.67
C GLY A 434 -21.31 -14.29 18.47
N ILE A 435 -20.17 -14.10 17.80
CA ILE A 435 -18.86 -14.02 18.46
C ILE A 435 -18.81 -12.84 19.43
N PHE A 436 -19.35 -11.69 19.05
CA PHE A 436 -19.44 -10.54 19.96
C PHE A 436 -20.31 -10.84 21.18
N ALA A 437 -21.47 -11.48 21.01
CA ALA A 437 -22.32 -11.88 22.13
C ALA A 437 -21.59 -12.83 23.09
N LEU A 438 -20.86 -13.83 22.58
CA LEU A 438 -20.04 -14.73 23.38
C LEU A 438 -18.93 -13.97 24.12
N GLY A 439 -18.21 -13.08 23.44
CA GLY A 439 -17.16 -12.26 24.06
C GLY A 439 -17.67 -11.35 25.19
N ILE A 440 -18.89 -10.86 25.05
CA ILE A 440 -19.55 -10.00 26.05
C ILE A 440 -20.00 -10.79 27.28
N LEU A 441 -20.55 -11.99 27.07
CA LEU A 441 -21.21 -12.77 28.13
C LEU A 441 -20.28 -13.77 28.82
N LEU A 442 -19.37 -14.40 28.07
CA LEU A 442 -18.44 -15.42 28.56
C LEU A 442 -17.01 -14.88 28.69
N GLY A 443 -16.66 -13.84 27.92
CA GLY A 443 -15.31 -13.28 27.85
C GLY A 443 -15.05 -12.18 28.87
N HIS A 444 -15.14 -10.92 28.45
CA HIS A 444 -14.82 -9.77 29.28
C HIS A 444 -15.91 -8.67 29.17
N PRO A 445 -16.38 -8.08 30.29
CA PRO A 445 -17.42 -7.05 30.26
C PRO A 445 -17.10 -5.85 29.37
N ARG A 446 -15.82 -5.52 29.19
CA ARG A 446 -15.40 -4.40 28.33
C ARG A 446 -15.54 -4.66 26.84
N VAL A 447 -15.75 -5.90 26.40
CA VAL A 447 -16.08 -6.15 24.97
C VAL A 447 -17.31 -5.34 24.56
N GLY A 448 -18.32 -5.21 25.44
CA GLY A 448 -19.52 -4.41 25.17
C GLY A 448 -19.17 -2.94 24.92
N SER A 449 -18.20 -2.39 25.67
CA SER A 449 -17.75 -1.00 25.48
C SER A 449 -17.04 -0.75 24.14
N LEU A 450 -16.59 -1.80 23.45
CA LEU A 450 -15.99 -1.69 22.10
C LEU A 450 -17.03 -1.51 20.99
N LEU A 451 -18.27 -1.96 21.23
CA LEU A 451 -19.36 -1.97 20.25
C LEU A 451 -20.32 -0.79 20.46
N GLY A 452 -20.40 -0.23 21.67
CA GLY A 452 -21.35 0.81 22.06
C GLY A 452 -22.35 0.29 23.09
N PRO A 453 -23.40 1.04 23.47
CA PRO A 453 -24.42 0.56 24.41
C PRO A 453 -25.27 -0.55 23.76
N VAL A 454 -24.83 -1.80 23.85
CA VAL A 454 -25.57 -2.99 23.38
C VAL A 454 -26.56 -3.51 24.46
N PHE A 455 -26.59 -2.87 25.63
CA PHE A 455 -27.41 -3.29 26.78
C PHE A 455 -28.55 -2.32 27.06
N ALA A 456 -29.74 -2.87 27.27
CA ALA A 456 -30.89 -2.18 27.81
C ALA A 456 -31.21 -2.68 29.24
N GLY A 457 -30.42 -2.26 30.23
CA GLY A 457 -30.80 -2.31 31.65
C GLY A 457 -30.16 -3.38 32.56
N ASP A 458 -30.34 -3.22 33.88
CA ASP A 458 -29.70 -3.99 34.96
C ASP A 458 -30.43 -5.29 35.38
N ARG A 459 -31.50 -5.68 34.70
CA ARG A 459 -32.42 -6.75 35.17
C ARG A 459 -31.85 -8.19 35.11
N GLU A 460 -30.66 -8.39 34.51
CA GLU A 460 -30.15 -9.72 34.16
C GLU A 460 -28.82 -10.10 34.86
N ALA A 461 -28.42 -9.36 35.90
CA ALA A 461 -27.13 -9.55 36.57
C ALA A 461 -26.83 -11.00 37.05
N PRO A 462 -27.78 -11.77 37.63
CA PRO A 462 -27.51 -13.14 38.07
C PRO A 462 -27.20 -14.10 36.91
N THR A 463 -27.99 -14.01 35.83
CA THR A 463 -27.81 -14.84 34.62
C THR A 463 -26.48 -14.54 33.94
N ARG A 464 -26.11 -13.25 33.87
CA ARG A 464 -24.81 -12.82 33.34
C ARG A 464 -23.64 -13.38 34.14
N LEU A 465 -23.74 -13.38 35.47
CA LEU A 465 -22.71 -13.96 36.32
C LEU A 465 -22.57 -15.48 36.13
N ALA A 466 -23.68 -16.18 35.88
CA ALA A 466 -23.64 -17.61 35.56
C ALA A 466 -22.93 -17.86 34.22
N LEU A 467 -23.24 -17.08 33.18
CA LEU A 467 -22.56 -17.16 31.87
C LEU A 467 -21.07 -16.82 31.95
N TYR A 468 -20.70 -15.82 32.76
CA TYR A 468 -19.29 -15.43 32.97
C TYR A 468 -18.46 -16.52 33.67
N ARG A 469 -19.11 -17.48 34.33
CA ARG A 469 -18.46 -18.61 35.03
C ARG A 469 -18.41 -19.89 34.17
N VAL A 470 -18.96 -19.86 32.96
CA VAL A 470 -18.95 -21.00 32.04
C VAL A 470 -17.51 -21.42 31.79
N ALA A 471 -17.25 -22.72 31.97
CA ALA A 471 -15.91 -23.28 31.90
C ALA A 471 -15.77 -24.20 30.69
N VAL A 472 -14.67 -24.05 29.96
CA VAL A 472 -14.23 -24.99 28.94
C VAL A 472 -13.24 -25.96 29.59
N ARG A 473 -13.53 -27.27 29.52
CA ARG A 473 -12.72 -28.31 30.19
C ARG A 473 -12.46 -28.04 31.68
N GLY A 474 -13.42 -27.44 32.39
CA GLY A 474 -13.32 -27.14 33.82
C GLY A 474 -12.60 -25.83 34.16
N ARG A 475 -12.14 -25.06 33.18
CA ARG A 475 -11.47 -23.76 33.34
C ARG A 475 -12.27 -22.61 32.74
N SER A 476 -12.62 -21.63 33.57
CA SER A 476 -13.37 -20.43 33.12
C SER A 476 -12.46 -19.36 32.54
N ASP A 477 -11.20 -19.32 32.95
CA ASP A 477 -10.13 -18.51 32.36
C ASP A 477 -9.87 -18.89 30.89
N TRP A 478 -9.79 -20.18 30.55
CA TRP A 478 -9.69 -20.60 29.14
C TRP A 478 -10.87 -20.17 28.28
N THR A 479 -12.09 -20.16 28.84
CA THR A 479 -13.26 -19.63 28.14
C THR A 479 -13.07 -18.14 27.83
N LYS A 480 -12.49 -17.37 28.76
CA LYS A 480 -12.24 -15.94 28.58
C LYS A 480 -11.20 -15.69 27.49
N HIS A 481 -10.04 -16.36 27.57
CA HIS A 481 -9.01 -16.31 26.53
C HIS A 481 -9.59 -16.63 25.15
N PHE A 482 -10.34 -17.72 25.04
CA PHE A 482 -11.00 -18.11 23.79
C PHE A 482 -11.95 -17.02 23.27
N CYS A 483 -12.90 -16.56 24.09
CA CYS A 483 -13.93 -15.62 23.65
C CYS A 483 -13.36 -14.21 23.38
N VAL A 484 -12.41 -13.75 24.18
CA VAL A 484 -11.73 -12.45 23.98
C VAL A 484 -10.88 -12.51 22.71
N SER A 485 -10.07 -13.54 22.51
CA SER A 485 -9.25 -13.69 21.30
C SER A 485 -10.10 -13.87 20.04
N ALA A 486 -11.24 -14.57 20.13
CA ALA A 486 -12.21 -14.67 19.04
C ALA A 486 -12.75 -13.28 18.65
N VAL A 487 -13.15 -12.46 19.63
CA VAL A 487 -13.57 -11.08 19.39
C VAL A 487 -12.46 -10.28 18.73
N LEU A 488 -11.25 -10.29 19.30
CA LEU A 488 -10.11 -9.53 18.77
C LEU A 488 -9.81 -9.89 17.30
N ALA A 489 -9.99 -11.15 16.91
CA ALA A 489 -9.77 -11.61 15.53
C ALA A 489 -10.81 -11.12 14.51
N VAL A 490 -12.04 -10.77 14.95
CA VAL A 490 -13.13 -10.29 14.07
C VAL A 490 -13.51 -8.83 14.32
N LEU A 491 -12.84 -8.16 15.25
CA LEU A 491 -12.90 -6.71 15.39
C LEU A 491 -12.33 -6.08 14.13
N SER A 492 -13.05 -5.10 13.57
CA SER A 492 -12.53 -4.29 12.47
C SER A 492 -11.43 -3.37 13.00
N ASP A 493 -10.58 -2.87 12.09
CA ASP A 493 -9.47 -1.96 12.37
C ASP A 493 -9.85 -0.71 13.23
N ALA A 494 -11.16 -0.42 13.39
CA ALA A 494 -11.69 0.74 14.14
C ALA A 494 -11.79 0.51 15.64
N ALA A 495 -12.04 -0.72 16.04
CA ALA A 495 -12.12 -1.09 17.44
C ALA A 495 -10.74 -1.35 18.04
N VAL A 496 -9.65 -1.28 17.23
CA VAL A 496 -8.27 -1.58 17.62
C VAL A 496 -7.81 -0.77 18.83
N SER A 497 -8.24 0.48 18.99
CA SER A 497 -7.86 1.29 20.17
C SER A 497 -8.40 0.73 21.48
N GLY A 498 -9.68 0.36 21.52
CA GLY A 498 -10.30 -0.27 22.70
C GLY A 498 -9.90 -1.74 22.85
N ALA A 499 -9.74 -2.46 21.73
CA ALA A 499 -9.22 -3.82 21.66
C ALA A 499 -7.82 -3.91 22.25
N ALA A 500 -6.98 -2.89 22.03
CA ALA A 500 -5.65 -2.84 22.59
C ALA A 500 -5.69 -2.51 24.10
N GLY A 501 -6.75 -1.86 24.60
CA GLY A 501 -7.05 -1.75 26.03
C GLY A 501 -7.41 -3.11 26.64
N LEU A 502 -8.28 -3.87 25.97
CA LEU A 502 -8.65 -5.23 26.35
C LEU A 502 -7.45 -6.20 26.31
N LEU A 503 -6.65 -6.15 25.24
CA LEU A 503 -5.39 -6.89 25.11
C LEU A 503 -4.42 -6.53 26.24
N LYS A 504 -4.40 -5.27 26.69
CA LYS A 504 -3.57 -4.88 27.84
C LYS A 504 -4.09 -5.52 29.13
N GLU A 505 -5.39 -5.58 29.35
CA GLU A 505 -5.94 -6.25 30.53
C GLU A 505 -5.64 -7.74 30.54
N GLU A 506 -5.75 -8.40 29.39
CA GLU A 506 -5.34 -9.79 29.25
C GLU A 506 -3.85 -9.97 29.58
N LEU A 507 -3.00 -9.15 28.96
CA LEU A 507 -1.55 -9.15 29.20
C LEU A 507 -1.14 -8.69 30.61
N ASP A 508 -2.00 -8.00 31.35
CA ASP A 508 -1.76 -7.53 32.72
C ASP A 508 -2.32 -8.53 33.74
N ALA A 509 -3.40 -9.27 33.42
CA ALA A 509 -3.91 -10.39 34.20
C ALA A 509 -2.84 -11.49 34.35
N ASP A 510 -2.11 -11.78 33.28
CA ASP A 510 -0.97 -12.71 33.27
C ASP A 510 0.21 -12.26 34.16
N ARG A 511 0.32 -10.95 34.44
CA ARG A 511 1.39 -10.39 35.29
C ARG A 511 1.07 -10.42 36.78
N GLY A 512 -0.17 -10.74 37.14
CA GLY A 512 -0.66 -10.75 38.51
C GLY A 512 -0.10 -11.86 39.42
N GLY A 513 0.61 -12.85 38.88
CA GLY A 513 1.43 -13.75 39.72
C GLY A 513 1.56 -15.23 39.34
N SER A 514 1.13 -15.70 38.16
CA SER A 514 1.24 -17.13 37.79
C SER A 514 2.48 -17.45 36.93
N GLY A 515 2.92 -16.56 36.04
CA GLY A 515 3.97 -16.83 35.05
C GLY A 515 3.38 -17.24 33.68
N PHE A 516 4.22 -17.31 32.65
CA PHE A 516 3.82 -17.57 31.26
C PHE A 516 3.15 -18.95 31.08
N SER A 517 2.11 -19.01 30.24
CA SER A 517 1.27 -20.20 30.05
C SER A 517 1.05 -20.52 28.56
N PHE A 518 1.49 -21.71 28.14
CA PHE A 518 1.22 -22.21 26.80
C PHE A 518 -0.23 -22.69 26.64
N ALA A 519 -0.89 -23.07 27.73
CA ALA A 519 -2.30 -23.45 27.69
C ALA A 519 -3.21 -22.25 27.41
N ASP A 520 -2.88 -21.09 27.99
CA ASP A 520 -3.62 -19.85 27.73
C ASP A 520 -3.40 -19.39 26.28
N LEU A 521 -2.18 -19.53 25.75
CA LEU A 521 -1.92 -19.32 24.31
C LEU A 521 -2.71 -20.27 23.40
N LEU A 522 -2.92 -21.53 23.80
CA LEU A 522 -3.76 -22.44 23.03
C LEU A 522 -5.21 -21.98 23.04
N ALA A 523 -5.72 -21.51 24.19
CA ALA A 523 -7.06 -20.96 24.30
C ALA A 523 -7.24 -19.71 23.41
N ASP A 524 -6.28 -18.79 23.45
CA ASP A 524 -6.24 -17.62 22.59
C ASP A 524 -6.24 -18.00 21.11
N ARG A 525 -5.37 -18.95 20.73
CA ARG A 525 -5.23 -19.38 19.35
C ARG A 525 -6.47 -20.09 18.84
N ALA A 526 -7.06 -20.97 19.64
CA ALA A 526 -8.32 -21.65 19.32
C ALA A 526 -9.45 -20.63 19.09
N GLY A 527 -9.55 -19.60 19.95
CA GLY A 527 -10.51 -18.51 19.79
C GLY A 527 -10.31 -17.71 18.51
N ALA A 528 -9.07 -17.32 18.21
CA ALA A 528 -8.76 -16.54 17.01
C ALA A 528 -9.05 -17.34 15.72
N VAL A 529 -8.62 -18.60 15.65
CA VAL A 529 -8.87 -19.46 14.48
C VAL A 529 -10.36 -19.74 14.31
N PHE A 530 -11.08 -20.02 15.40
CA PHE A 530 -12.52 -20.18 15.39
C PHE A 530 -13.21 -18.99 14.71
N ALA A 531 -12.88 -17.78 15.15
CA ALA A 531 -13.51 -16.57 14.67
C ALA A 531 -13.17 -16.29 13.20
N LEU A 532 -11.90 -16.47 12.81
CA LEU A 532 -11.47 -16.34 11.42
C LEU A 532 -12.17 -17.33 10.49
N GLN A 533 -12.37 -18.59 10.91
CA GLN A 533 -13.11 -19.57 10.11
C GLN A 533 -14.61 -19.25 10.05
N ALA A 534 -15.18 -18.81 11.17
CA ALA A 534 -16.59 -18.42 11.25
C ALA A 534 -16.95 -17.24 10.33
N THR A 535 -15.99 -16.37 10.02
CA THR A 535 -16.22 -15.13 9.25
C THR A 535 -15.42 -15.04 7.96
N ARG A 536 -14.82 -16.14 7.47
CA ARG A 536 -13.93 -16.13 6.29
C ARG A 536 -14.66 -15.76 5.01
N ASP A 537 -15.77 -16.44 4.75
CA ASP A 537 -16.66 -16.26 3.61
C ASP A 537 -18.03 -16.89 3.93
N GLU A 538 -19.02 -16.66 3.08
CA GLU A 538 -20.39 -17.17 3.30
C GLU A 538 -20.46 -18.70 3.42
N ALA A 539 -19.65 -19.44 2.66
CA ALA A 539 -19.67 -20.90 2.66
C ALA A 539 -19.12 -21.45 3.98
N ALA A 540 -17.97 -20.92 4.43
CA ALA A 540 -17.37 -21.26 5.72
C ALA A 540 -18.29 -20.88 6.88
N ALA A 541 -18.91 -19.71 6.81
CA ALA A 541 -19.84 -19.24 7.84
C ALA A 541 -21.03 -20.19 8.00
N ARG A 542 -21.66 -20.60 6.89
CA ARG A 542 -22.77 -21.58 6.90
C ARG A 542 -22.32 -22.97 7.34
N ALA A 543 -21.14 -23.41 6.94
CA ALA A 543 -20.59 -24.71 7.35
C ALA A 543 -20.44 -24.77 8.89
N LEU A 544 -19.89 -23.72 9.49
CA LEU A 544 -19.72 -23.66 10.94
C LEU A 544 -21.06 -23.54 11.69
N GLN A 545 -22.00 -22.76 11.17
CA GLN A 545 -23.38 -22.70 11.68
C GLN A 545 -24.03 -24.09 11.70
N ASN A 546 -23.96 -24.82 10.59
CA ASN A 546 -24.52 -26.16 10.49
C ASN A 546 -23.81 -27.15 11.42
N ARG A 547 -22.50 -27.03 11.57
CA ARG A 547 -21.74 -27.90 12.46
C ARG A 547 -22.10 -27.66 13.92
N LEU A 548 -22.22 -26.42 14.37
CA LEU A 548 -22.34 -26.11 15.79
C LEU A 548 -23.78 -26.04 16.30
N ALA A 549 -24.76 -25.86 15.41
CA ALA A 549 -26.16 -25.66 15.83
C ALA A 549 -26.85 -26.92 16.39
N ASP A 550 -26.37 -28.13 16.04
CA ASP A 550 -27.05 -29.40 16.36
C ASP A 550 -26.19 -30.34 17.22
N GLY A 551 -25.42 -29.78 18.15
CA GLY A 551 -24.59 -30.55 19.07
C GLY A 551 -23.20 -30.87 18.53
N PHE A 552 -22.19 -30.63 19.37
CA PHE A 552 -20.79 -30.91 19.03
C PHE A 552 -19.98 -31.29 20.27
N THR A 553 -18.83 -31.92 20.05
CA THR A 553 -17.89 -32.21 21.14
C THR A 553 -16.89 -31.07 21.30
N VAL A 554 -16.55 -30.71 22.55
CA VAL A 554 -15.67 -29.55 22.81
C VAL A 554 -14.31 -29.62 22.08
N GLY A 555 -13.81 -30.84 21.83
CA GLY A 555 -12.57 -31.09 21.08
C GLY A 555 -12.57 -30.59 19.63
N GLU A 556 -13.75 -30.33 19.08
CA GLU A 556 -13.90 -29.88 17.69
C GLU A 556 -13.65 -28.39 17.51
N VAL A 557 -13.64 -27.62 18.60
CA VAL A 557 -13.33 -26.19 18.62
C VAL A 557 -12.23 -25.84 19.64
N PHE A 558 -12.03 -26.67 20.66
CA PHE A 558 -11.04 -26.46 21.70
C PHE A 558 -10.25 -27.76 21.95
N PRO A 559 -9.00 -27.85 21.45
CA PRO A 559 -8.20 -29.07 21.57
C PRO A 559 -7.78 -29.35 23.03
N LEU A 560 -7.12 -30.50 23.26
CA LEU A 560 -6.57 -30.80 24.59
C LEU A 560 -5.39 -29.86 24.89
N ALA A 561 -5.41 -29.26 26.08
CA ALA A 561 -4.42 -28.28 26.53
C ALA A 561 -3.77 -28.62 27.89
N ALA A 562 -4.28 -29.63 28.61
CA ALA A 562 -3.88 -29.93 29.99
C ALA A 562 -2.43 -30.41 30.15
N ASP A 563 -1.79 -30.83 29.07
CA ASP A 563 -0.39 -31.26 29.02
C ASP A 563 0.57 -30.13 28.65
N LEU A 564 0.07 -28.92 28.37
CA LEU A 564 0.92 -27.78 28.02
C LEU A 564 1.56 -27.14 29.28
N PRO A 565 2.81 -26.65 29.18
CA PRO A 565 3.47 -26.03 30.32
C PRO A 565 2.82 -24.71 30.72
N GLU A 566 2.59 -24.52 32.02
CA GLU A 566 1.98 -23.32 32.60
C GLU A 566 2.81 -22.79 33.77
N GLY A 567 2.54 -21.54 34.15
CA GLY A 567 3.15 -20.88 35.30
C GLY A 567 4.67 -20.75 35.21
N ILE A 568 5.18 -20.48 34.00
CA ILE A 568 6.62 -20.43 33.71
C ILE A 568 7.16 -19.04 34.07
N PRO A 569 8.09 -18.91 35.03
CA PRO A 569 8.72 -17.63 35.31
C PRO A 569 9.58 -17.17 34.13
N ASP A 570 9.71 -15.85 33.93
CA ASP A 570 10.49 -15.27 32.82
C ASP A 570 11.92 -15.83 32.72
N ALA A 571 12.59 -16.03 33.85
CA ALA A 571 13.94 -16.62 33.89
C ALA A 571 13.97 -18.07 33.37
N ARG A 572 12.92 -18.85 33.65
CA ARG A 572 12.77 -20.22 33.13
C ARG A 572 12.36 -20.20 31.66
N LEU A 573 11.50 -19.27 31.25
CA LEU A 573 11.15 -19.07 29.84
C LEU A 573 12.41 -18.77 29.01
N GLN A 574 13.28 -17.89 29.52
CA GLN A 574 14.53 -17.54 28.87
C GLN A 574 15.50 -18.73 28.81
N SER A 575 15.73 -19.41 29.93
CA SER A 575 16.76 -20.47 30.03
C SER A 575 16.37 -21.79 29.36
N GLN A 576 15.11 -22.20 29.44
CA GLN A 576 14.65 -23.51 28.92
C GLN A 576 14.05 -23.44 27.52
N TYR A 577 13.42 -22.32 27.17
CA TYR A 577 12.70 -22.18 25.90
C TYR A 577 13.37 -21.20 24.93
N GLY A 578 14.46 -20.53 25.37
CA GLY A 578 15.18 -19.52 24.59
C GLY A 578 14.50 -18.14 24.59
N GLY A 579 13.54 -17.92 25.50
CA GLY A 579 12.71 -16.73 25.51
C GLY A 579 11.63 -16.75 24.43
N VAL A 580 10.88 -15.66 24.31
CA VAL A 580 9.86 -15.51 23.25
C VAL A 580 10.56 -15.48 21.89
N GLY A 581 10.26 -16.46 21.05
CA GLY A 581 10.89 -16.64 19.74
C GLY A 581 12.10 -17.58 19.71
N GLY A 582 12.54 -18.13 20.84
CA GLY A 582 13.57 -19.17 20.89
C GLY A 582 13.07 -20.52 20.34
N GLU A 583 13.99 -21.43 20.03
CA GLU A 583 13.65 -22.74 19.43
C GLU A 583 12.72 -23.59 20.30
N GLY A 584 12.88 -23.55 21.63
CA GLY A 584 12.00 -24.28 22.55
C GLY A 584 10.59 -23.70 22.60
N TYR A 585 10.48 -22.37 22.52
CA TYR A 585 9.22 -21.66 22.42
C TYR A 585 8.51 -21.98 21.10
N GLN A 586 9.22 -21.88 19.97
CA GLN A 586 8.65 -22.12 18.64
C GLN A 586 8.13 -23.55 18.48
N ARG A 587 8.83 -24.56 19.01
CA ARG A 587 8.34 -25.95 18.99
C ARG A 587 6.98 -26.11 19.67
N LEU A 588 6.75 -25.42 20.78
CA LEU A 588 5.45 -25.47 21.47
C LEU A 588 4.38 -24.67 20.75
N ILE A 589 4.74 -23.54 20.11
CA ILE A 589 3.81 -22.81 19.23
C ILE A 589 3.40 -23.67 18.04
N GLU A 590 4.33 -24.31 17.35
CA GLU A 590 4.04 -25.22 16.24
C GLU A 590 3.12 -26.37 16.66
N GLU A 591 3.32 -26.92 17.86
CA GLU A 591 2.45 -27.94 18.43
C GLU A 591 1.04 -27.41 18.72
N ILE A 592 0.91 -26.20 19.26
CA ILE A 592 -0.38 -25.53 19.48
C ILE A 592 -1.09 -25.31 18.14
N GLU A 593 -0.40 -24.77 17.14
CA GLU A 593 -0.93 -24.56 15.79
C GLU A 593 -1.42 -25.88 15.18
N ARG A 594 -0.64 -26.95 15.31
CA ARG A 594 -1.01 -28.29 14.83
C ARG A 594 -2.28 -28.81 15.49
N ARG A 595 -2.43 -28.62 16.80
CA ARG A 595 -3.63 -29.04 17.55
C ARG A 595 -4.87 -28.25 17.13
N VAL A 596 -4.75 -26.94 17.02
CA VAL A 596 -5.86 -26.07 16.59
C VAL A 596 -6.26 -26.37 15.15
N ALA A 597 -5.32 -26.56 14.23
CA ALA A 597 -5.60 -26.96 12.85
C ALA A 597 -6.21 -28.38 12.72
N ALA A 598 -6.12 -29.20 13.77
CA ALA A 598 -6.71 -30.54 13.80
C ALA A 598 -8.18 -30.57 14.27
N CYS A 599 -8.70 -29.46 14.79
CA CYS A 599 -10.09 -29.34 15.21
C CYS A 599 -11.05 -29.56 14.04
N ALA A 600 -11.97 -30.52 14.20
CA ALA A 600 -12.85 -30.96 13.13
C ALA A 600 -13.85 -29.89 12.67
N ALA A 601 -14.18 -28.90 13.51
CA ALA A 601 -15.08 -27.82 13.10
C ALA A 601 -14.46 -26.86 12.06
N TYR A 602 -13.13 -26.92 11.84
CA TYR A 602 -12.40 -26.02 10.93
C TYR A 602 -12.01 -26.68 9.60
N ARG A 603 -12.43 -27.92 9.38
CA ARG A 603 -12.18 -28.70 8.16
C ARG A 603 -13.50 -28.93 7.43
#